data_AF-A0A3B5BIT5-F1
#
_entry.id   AF-A0A3B5BIT5-F1
#
_cell.length_a   1.000
_cell.length_b   1.000
_cell.length_c   1.000
_cell.angle_alpha   90.00
_cell.angle_beta   90.00
_cell.angle_gamma   90.00
#
_symmetry.space_group_name_H-M   'P 1'
#
loop_
_entity.id
_entity.type
_entity.pdbx_description
1 polymer ?
#
loop_
_entity_poly.entity_id
_entity_poly.type
_entity_poly.pdbx_seq_one_letter_code
_entity_poly.pdbx_strand_id
1 'polypeptide(L)'
;LPGPSGSPGFPGSKGDPGFPGAPGPPGSSGPPGPSGQALQGPSGPQGPRGPPGSGGVKGEKGIPGAPGQPGFPGQKGEGGVPGFPGSSGLPGASGLKGDVGLPGVPGFPGGFTVTPFCAALFHPNVRFGVNRQRGYPGPPGSDGPQGPPGLPGSVSAAHGFLITRHSQSTEVPSCPEGTNPIYDGYSLLYVQGNERAHGQDLGTAGSCLRRFSPMPFMFCNINNVCNFASRNDYSYWLSTPEPMPMSMAPITGQSIKPYISRCAVCEAPAMVIAVHSQTIQIPTCPSNWEPMWIGYSFMMHTSAGAEGSGQALASPGSCLEEFRSAPFIECHGRGTCNYYGNSYSFWLATVEQSEMFRRPQSETFKAGNLRARVSRCVVCMKRT
;
A
#
# COMPACT_ATOMS: atom_id res chain seq x y z
N LEU A 1 -9.66 18.32 55.46
CA LEU A 1 -8.17 18.38 55.44
C LEU A 1 -7.69 17.50 54.29
N PRO A 2 -6.89 18.01 53.33
CA PRO A 2 -6.29 17.19 52.27
C PRO A 2 -5.21 16.26 52.85
N GLY A 3 -5.13 15.02 52.38
CA GLY A 3 -4.17 14.02 52.86
C GLY A 3 -2.73 14.28 52.37
N PRO A 4 -1.71 13.80 53.10
CA PRO A 4 -0.31 14.01 52.73
C PRO A 4 0.03 13.31 51.41
N SER A 5 0.87 13.97 50.59
CA SER A 5 1.34 13.44 49.31
C SER A 5 2.13 12.13 49.47
N GLY A 6 1.88 11.18 48.58
CA GLY A 6 2.55 9.88 48.57
C GLY A 6 4.06 10.00 48.28
N SER A 7 4.84 9.12 48.91
CA SER A 7 6.29 9.06 48.77
C SER A 7 6.74 8.68 47.35
N PRO A 8 7.87 9.24 46.85
CA PRO A 8 8.40 8.90 45.51
C PRO A 8 8.67 7.40 45.34
N GLY A 9 8.43 6.88 44.14
CA GLY A 9 8.69 5.49 43.78
C GLY A 9 10.18 5.16 43.70
N PHE A 10 10.54 3.92 44.03
CA PHE A 10 11.94 3.46 44.03
C PHE A 10 12.56 3.42 42.61
N PRO A 11 13.89 3.66 42.48
CA PRO A 11 14.58 3.56 41.20
C PRO A 11 14.52 2.14 40.60
N GLY A 12 14.36 2.05 39.29
CA GLY A 12 14.36 0.78 38.56
C GLY A 12 15.74 0.08 38.59
N SER A 13 15.73 -1.25 38.62
CA SER A 13 16.94 -2.07 38.63
C SER A 13 17.74 -1.92 37.32
N LYS A 14 19.07 -1.89 37.44
CA LYS A 14 20.01 -1.82 36.31
C LYS A 14 19.84 -3.04 35.40
N GLY A 15 19.78 -2.83 34.09
CA GLY A 15 19.69 -3.91 33.09
C GLY A 15 20.98 -4.74 33.01
N ASP A 16 20.82 -6.02 32.66
CA ASP A 16 21.92 -6.98 32.57
C ASP A 16 22.90 -6.66 31.42
N PRO A 17 24.18 -7.06 31.53
CA PRO A 17 25.16 -6.88 30.46
C PRO A 17 24.77 -7.61 29.17
N GLY A 18 25.03 -6.99 28.01
CA GLY A 18 24.82 -7.61 26.70
C GLY A 18 25.74 -8.80 26.45
N PHE A 19 25.26 -9.76 25.63
CA PHE A 19 26.01 -10.96 25.29
C PHE A 19 27.23 -10.66 24.39
N PRO A 20 28.31 -11.47 24.47
CA PRO A 20 29.46 -11.35 23.57
C PRO A 20 29.08 -11.55 22.10
N GLY A 21 29.74 -10.81 21.21
CA GLY A 21 29.56 -10.97 19.76
C GLY A 21 30.05 -12.34 19.25
N ALA A 22 29.42 -12.83 18.19
CA ALA A 22 29.79 -14.11 17.57
C ALA A 22 31.21 -14.06 16.95
N PRO A 23 31.96 -15.18 16.95
CA PRO A 23 33.24 -15.29 16.25
C PRO A 23 33.09 -15.01 14.74
N GLY A 24 34.10 -14.37 14.13
CA GLY A 24 34.14 -14.13 12.70
C GLY A 24 34.22 -15.45 11.89
N PRO A 25 33.72 -15.48 10.66
CA PRO A 25 33.78 -16.67 9.81
C PRO A 25 35.23 -17.05 9.48
N PRO A 26 35.54 -18.35 9.30
CA PRO A 26 36.85 -18.80 8.83
C PRO A 26 37.19 -18.21 7.44
N GLY A 27 38.47 -17.86 7.24
CA GLY A 27 38.95 -17.38 5.94
C GLY A 27 38.81 -18.45 4.85
N SER A 28 38.49 -18.02 3.63
CA SER A 28 38.36 -18.91 2.47
C SER A 28 39.69 -19.57 2.12
N SER A 29 39.67 -20.89 1.89
CA SER A 29 40.79 -21.67 1.38
C SER A 29 41.28 -21.12 0.03
N GLY A 30 42.59 -21.03 -0.16
CA GLY A 30 43.18 -20.64 -1.45
C GLY A 30 42.89 -21.66 -2.56
N PRO A 31 42.85 -21.23 -3.84
CA PRO A 31 42.60 -22.13 -4.96
C PRO A 31 43.74 -23.16 -5.11
N PRO A 32 43.44 -24.40 -5.57
CA PRO A 32 44.45 -25.40 -5.88
C PRO A 32 45.42 -24.93 -6.97
N GLY A 33 46.71 -25.24 -6.81
CA GLY A 33 47.73 -24.93 -7.82
C GLY A 33 47.54 -25.76 -9.11
N PRO A 34 47.96 -25.24 -10.27
CA PRO A 34 47.82 -25.94 -11.55
C PRO A 34 48.72 -27.19 -11.65
N SER A 35 48.22 -28.25 -12.27
CA SER A 35 48.99 -29.48 -12.55
C SER A 35 50.10 -29.24 -13.57
N GLY A 36 51.34 -29.56 -13.20
CA GLY A 36 52.49 -29.50 -14.10
C GLY A 36 52.63 -30.73 -15.00
N GLN A 37 52.89 -30.50 -16.29
CA GLN A 37 53.32 -31.51 -17.25
C GLN A 37 54.81 -31.84 -17.07
N ALA A 38 55.16 -33.12 -17.24
CA ALA A 38 56.48 -33.68 -17.02
C ALA A 38 57.46 -33.39 -18.17
N LEU A 39 58.65 -32.90 -17.84
CA LEU A 39 59.89 -33.16 -18.59
C LEU A 39 61.06 -33.22 -17.60
N GLN A 40 61.85 -34.29 -17.73
CA GLN A 40 62.86 -34.77 -16.79
C GLN A 40 64.20 -34.05 -17.00
N GLY A 41 64.86 -33.64 -15.90
CA GLY A 41 66.25 -33.20 -15.88
C GLY A 41 66.89 -33.52 -14.51
N PRO A 42 68.15 -33.98 -14.45
CA PRO A 42 68.71 -34.62 -13.25
C PRO A 42 69.00 -33.66 -12.10
N SER A 43 68.81 -34.17 -10.88
CA SER A 43 68.81 -33.47 -9.59
C SER A 43 70.18 -32.91 -9.18
N GLY A 44 70.19 -31.69 -8.66
CA GLY A 44 71.30 -31.15 -7.84
C GLY A 44 71.18 -31.60 -6.37
N PRO A 45 72.30 -31.74 -5.64
CA PRO A 45 72.28 -32.20 -4.25
C PRO A 45 71.60 -31.20 -3.30
N GLN A 46 70.84 -31.73 -2.34
CA GLN A 46 70.02 -30.98 -1.39
C GLN A 46 70.89 -30.22 -0.37
N GLY A 47 70.66 -28.91 -0.22
CA GLY A 47 71.26 -28.10 0.84
C GLY A 47 70.64 -28.38 2.22
N PRO A 48 71.37 -28.17 3.33
CA PRO A 48 70.90 -28.50 4.68
C PRO A 48 69.71 -27.63 5.12
N ARG A 49 68.82 -28.25 5.91
CA ARG A 49 67.58 -27.66 6.42
C ARG A 49 67.85 -26.49 7.38
N GLY A 50 67.22 -25.34 7.14
CA GLY A 50 67.27 -24.19 8.05
C GLY A 50 66.48 -24.41 9.35
N PRO A 51 66.82 -23.71 10.44
CA PRO A 51 66.18 -23.90 11.75
C PRO A 51 64.72 -23.39 11.77
N PRO A 52 63.86 -23.92 12.65
CA PRO A 52 62.45 -23.49 12.75
C PRO A 52 62.32 -22.03 13.19
N GLY A 53 61.40 -21.29 12.57
CA GLY A 53 61.09 -19.90 12.94
C GLY A 53 60.34 -19.78 14.27
N SER A 54 60.68 -18.74 15.02
CA SER A 54 60.11 -18.35 16.33
C SER A 54 58.64 -17.93 16.23
N GLY A 55 57.83 -18.38 17.20
CA GLY A 55 56.39 -18.07 17.29
C GLY A 55 56.10 -16.57 17.42
N GLY A 56 55.06 -16.11 16.70
CA GLY A 56 54.62 -14.73 16.71
C GLY A 56 53.95 -14.31 18.03
N VAL A 57 54.21 -13.06 18.43
CA VAL A 57 53.75 -12.43 19.66
C VAL A 57 52.26 -12.07 19.56
N LYS A 58 51.48 -12.39 20.61
CA LYS A 58 50.06 -12.08 20.75
C LYS A 58 49.84 -10.56 20.81
N GLY A 59 49.00 -10.01 19.94
CA GLY A 59 48.68 -8.57 19.90
C GLY A 59 48.00 -8.06 21.18
N GLU A 60 48.30 -6.80 21.54
CA GLU A 60 47.78 -6.12 22.72
C GLU A 60 46.27 -5.87 22.66
N LYS A 61 45.64 -5.88 23.84
CA LYS A 61 44.19 -5.74 24.03
C LYS A 61 43.74 -4.31 23.74
N GLY A 62 42.73 -4.16 22.89
CA GLY A 62 42.14 -2.86 22.54
C GLY A 62 41.54 -2.12 23.75
N ILE A 63 41.66 -0.80 23.72
CA ILE A 63 41.18 0.15 24.75
C ILE A 63 39.64 0.14 24.85
N PRO A 64 39.03 0.20 26.06
CA PRO A 64 37.58 0.24 26.21
C PRO A 64 36.94 1.49 25.58
N GLY A 65 35.78 1.32 24.95
CA GLY A 65 35.01 2.41 24.34
C GLY A 65 34.44 3.38 25.38
N ALA A 66 34.25 4.63 24.98
CA ALA A 66 33.74 5.70 25.83
C ALA A 66 32.29 5.41 26.31
N PRO A 67 31.88 5.91 27.50
CA PRO A 67 30.52 5.73 28.02
C PRO A 67 29.46 6.33 27.08
N GLY A 68 28.35 5.61 26.89
CA GLY A 68 27.21 6.07 26.10
C GLY A 68 26.52 7.28 26.73
N GLN A 69 25.99 8.18 25.89
CA GLN A 69 25.26 9.36 26.33
C GLN A 69 23.93 8.98 27.04
N PRO A 70 23.46 9.81 28.00
CA PRO A 70 22.17 9.61 28.65
C PRO A 70 21.01 9.59 27.65
N GLY A 71 20.05 8.68 27.87
CA GLY A 71 18.83 8.60 27.06
C GLY A 71 17.91 9.82 27.26
N PHE A 72 17.21 10.22 26.20
CA PHE A 72 16.24 11.31 26.27
C PHE A 72 15.04 10.97 27.17
N PRO A 73 14.44 11.96 27.86
CA PRO A 73 13.21 11.76 28.63
C PRO A 73 12.07 11.21 27.76
N GLY A 74 11.29 10.27 28.30
CA GLY A 74 10.13 9.71 27.61
C GLY A 74 9.09 10.79 27.29
N GLN A 75 8.57 10.78 26.06
CA GLN A 75 7.47 11.67 25.70
C GLN A 75 6.22 11.32 26.51
N LYS A 76 5.59 12.37 27.06
CA LYS A 76 4.27 12.32 27.68
C LYS A 76 3.27 11.78 26.65
N GLY A 77 2.45 10.81 27.05
CA GLY A 77 1.41 10.24 26.18
C GLY A 77 0.53 11.34 25.57
N GLU A 78 0.26 11.23 24.28
CA GLU A 78 -0.62 12.15 23.56
C GLU A 78 -2.02 12.12 24.18
N GLY A 79 -2.58 13.30 24.45
CA GLY A 79 -3.98 13.43 24.87
C GLY A 79 -4.90 12.93 23.76
N GLY A 80 -6.02 12.31 24.14
CA GLY A 80 -7.01 11.82 23.19
C GLY A 80 -7.42 12.90 22.19
N VAL A 81 -7.50 12.52 20.92
CA VAL A 81 -7.83 13.39 19.80
C VAL A 81 -9.24 13.98 20.01
N PRO A 82 -9.41 15.31 20.03
CA PRO A 82 -10.74 15.92 19.98
C PRO A 82 -11.51 15.41 18.76
N GLY A 83 -12.82 15.18 18.92
CA GLY A 83 -13.68 14.76 17.80
C GLY A 83 -13.57 15.74 16.62
N PHE A 84 -13.55 15.20 15.40
CA PHE A 84 -13.45 16.00 14.18
C PHE A 84 -14.57 17.05 14.11
N PRO A 85 -14.25 18.32 13.79
CA PRO A 85 -15.26 19.30 13.43
C PRO A 85 -16.10 18.77 12.25
N GLY A 86 -17.41 19.01 12.29
CA GLY A 86 -18.28 18.66 11.16
C GLY A 86 -17.79 19.30 9.87
N SER A 87 -17.89 18.59 8.75
CA SER A 87 -17.46 19.09 7.45
C SER A 87 -18.18 20.40 7.10
N SER A 88 -17.43 21.46 6.83
CA SER A 88 -17.96 22.70 6.28
C SER A 88 -18.76 22.40 5.00
N GLY A 89 -19.94 23.02 4.86
CA GLY A 89 -20.77 22.88 3.68
C GLY A 89 -20.00 23.27 2.41
N LEU A 90 -20.33 22.61 1.29
CA LEU A 90 -19.76 22.93 -0.02
C LEU A 90 -19.96 24.43 -0.34
N PRO A 91 -18.94 25.14 -0.87
CA PRO A 91 -19.11 26.50 -1.36
C PRO A 91 -20.26 26.56 -2.37
N GLY A 92 -21.14 27.55 -2.25
CA GLY A 92 -22.21 27.77 -3.22
C GLY A 92 -21.65 27.94 -4.63
N ALA A 93 -22.40 27.47 -5.64
CA ALA A 93 -22.03 27.66 -7.03
C ALA A 93 -21.76 29.15 -7.32
N SER A 94 -20.69 29.45 -8.07
CA SER A 94 -20.33 30.80 -8.46
C SER A 94 -21.52 31.48 -9.16
N GLY A 95 -21.86 32.69 -8.74
CA GLY A 95 -22.95 33.46 -9.35
C GLY A 95 -22.73 33.65 -10.84
N LEU A 96 -23.83 33.75 -11.60
CA LEU A 96 -23.78 34.04 -13.03
C LEU A 96 -23.04 35.36 -13.25
N LYS A 97 -22.06 35.34 -14.15
CA LYS A 97 -21.28 36.52 -14.55
C LYS A 97 -22.24 37.60 -15.04
N GLY A 98 -22.17 38.79 -14.45
CA GLY A 98 -23.03 39.92 -14.83
C GLY A 98 -22.88 40.27 -16.31
N ASP A 99 -23.98 40.76 -16.89
CA ASP A 99 -24.06 41.13 -18.30
C ASP A 99 -22.99 42.18 -18.67
N VAL A 100 -22.47 42.07 -19.89
CA VAL A 100 -21.47 43.02 -20.43
C VAL A 100 -22.09 44.42 -20.45
N GLY A 101 -21.42 45.39 -19.81
CA GLY A 101 -21.86 46.78 -19.78
C GLY A 101 -22.05 47.36 -21.19
N LEU A 102 -23.09 48.19 -21.35
CA LEU A 102 -23.45 48.81 -22.63
C LEU A 102 -22.26 49.61 -23.23
N PRO A 103 -22.05 49.56 -24.55
CA PRO A 103 -21.00 50.35 -25.21
C PRO A 103 -21.14 51.85 -24.91
N GLY A 104 -20.01 52.52 -24.66
CA GLY A 104 -19.99 53.96 -24.43
C GLY A 104 -20.54 54.74 -25.63
N VAL A 105 -21.29 55.81 -25.33
CA VAL A 105 -21.94 56.67 -26.32
C VAL A 105 -20.90 57.29 -27.26
N PRO A 106 -21.07 57.25 -28.60
CA PRO A 106 -20.14 57.88 -29.54
C PRO A 106 -19.96 59.38 -29.25
N GLY A 107 -18.71 59.86 -29.29
CA GLY A 107 -18.41 61.28 -29.10
C GLY A 107 -19.00 62.16 -30.21
N PHE A 108 -19.50 63.33 -29.82
CA PHE A 108 -20.13 64.32 -30.70
C PHE A 108 -19.19 64.78 -31.84
N PRO A 109 -19.68 64.96 -33.09
CA PRO A 109 -18.90 65.51 -34.19
C PRO A 109 -18.45 66.95 -33.91
N GLY A 110 -17.16 67.23 -34.12
CA GLY A 110 -16.57 68.57 -33.95
C GLY A 110 -17.17 69.59 -34.91
N GLY A 111 -17.60 70.73 -34.37
CA GLY A 111 -18.12 71.87 -35.11
C GLY A 111 -17.05 72.55 -35.97
N PHE A 112 -17.43 72.85 -37.21
CA PHE A 112 -16.64 73.60 -38.18
C PHE A 112 -16.54 75.08 -37.77
N THR A 113 -15.33 75.62 -37.69
CA THR A 113 -15.10 77.07 -37.78
C THR A 113 -14.24 77.34 -39.01
N VAL A 114 -14.86 78.03 -39.97
CA VAL A 114 -14.27 78.54 -41.20
C VAL A 114 -13.36 79.73 -40.90
N THR A 115 -12.14 79.70 -41.42
CA THR A 115 -11.32 80.90 -41.67
C THR A 115 -10.77 80.82 -43.09
N PRO A 116 -10.91 81.85 -43.93
CA PRO A 116 -10.27 81.88 -45.24
C PRO A 116 -8.85 82.45 -45.06
N PHE A 117 -7.84 81.88 -45.72
CA PHE A 117 -6.76 82.62 -46.39
C PHE A 117 -5.73 81.66 -47.02
N CYS A 118 -5.32 82.03 -48.24
CA CYS A 118 -4.11 81.65 -48.99
C CYS A 118 -3.97 80.30 -49.71
N ALA A 119 -4.07 80.46 -51.03
CA ALA A 119 -3.60 79.71 -52.19
C ALA A 119 -2.27 78.93 -52.12
N ALA A 120 -2.28 77.84 -52.91
CA ALA A 120 -1.21 77.28 -53.76
C ALA A 120 0.02 76.60 -53.11
N LEU A 121 0.10 75.26 -53.23
CA LEU A 121 1.10 74.49 -54.02
C LEU A 121 1.04 72.96 -53.72
N PHE A 122 0.94 72.16 -54.78
CA PHE A 122 1.41 70.77 -55.01
C PHE A 122 1.76 69.81 -53.84
N HIS A 123 1.02 68.69 -53.71
CA HIS A 123 1.45 67.31 -54.06
C HIS A 123 0.40 66.25 -53.63
N PRO A 124 0.20 65.14 -54.39
CA PRO A 124 -0.75 64.10 -54.04
C PRO A 124 -0.06 62.94 -53.30
N ASN A 125 -0.46 62.65 -52.07
CA ASN A 125 -0.35 61.30 -51.52
C ASN A 125 -1.34 61.06 -50.38
N VAL A 126 -2.16 60.04 -50.59
CA VAL A 126 -3.17 59.51 -49.68
C VAL A 126 -2.50 58.71 -48.56
N ARG A 127 -2.87 58.98 -47.30
CA ARG A 127 -3.14 57.98 -46.24
C ARG A 127 -3.61 58.68 -44.96
N PHE A 128 -4.93 58.81 -44.81
CA PHE A 128 -5.54 59.08 -43.51
C PHE A 128 -5.61 57.78 -42.71
N GLY A 129 -4.87 57.72 -41.61
CA GLY A 129 -4.93 56.66 -40.61
C GLY A 129 -4.88 57.27 -39.21
N VAL A 130 -5.92 58.02 -38.83
CA VAL A 130 -6.06 58.49 -37.44
C VAL A 130 -6.56 57.32 -36.61
N ASN A 131 -5.64 56.74 -35.84
CA ASN A 131 -5.91 55.65 -34.92
C ASN A 131 -6.84 56.18 -33.80
N ARG A 132 -8.13 55.80 -33.81
CA ARG A 132 -9.03 56.07 -32.68
C ARG A 132 -8.55 55.21 -31.51
N GLN A 133 -7.97 55.84 -30.49
CA GLN A 133 -7.66 55.17 -29.23
C GLN A 133 -8.97 54.65 -28.62
N ARG A 134 -9.10 53.32 -28.53
CA ARG A 134 -10.21 52.65 -27.85
C ARG A 134 -10.09 52.97 -26.36
N GLY A 135 -11.12 53.58 -25.77
CA GLY A 135 -11.17 53.86 -24.33
C GLY A 135 -10.99 52.58 -23.50
N TYR A 136 -10.32 52.71 -22.36
CA TYR A 136 -10.05 51.60 -21.44
C TYR A 136 -11.35 50.92 -20.98
N PRO A 137 -11.39 49.57 -20.84
CA PRO A 137 -12.55 48.88 -20.30
C PRO A 137 -12.89 49.41 -18.90
N GLY A 138 -14.19 49.61 -18.63
CA GLY A 138 -14.66 50.01 -17.31
C GLY A 138 -14.36 48.94 -16.25
N PRO A 139 -14.32 49.32 -14.95
CA PRO A 139 -14.07 48.38 -13.87
C PRO A 139 -15.13 47.26 -13.84
N PRO A 140 -14.78 46.04 -13.38
CA PRO A 140 -15.75 44.97 -13.19
C PRO A 140 -16.91 45.44 -12.31
N GLY A 141 -18.14 45.07 -12.68
CA GLY A 141 -19.33 45.33 -11.86
C GLY A 141 -19.21 44.64 -10.49
N SER A 142 -19.84 45.23 -9.47
CA SER A 142 -19.88 44.66 -8.13
C SER A 142 -20.51 43.27 -8.11
N ASP A 143 -20.01 42.39 -7.24
CA ASP A 143 -20.58 41.06 -7.04
C ASP A 143 -22.09 41.15 -6.72
N GLY A 144 -22.89 40.31 -7.37
CA GLY A 144 -24.32 40.23 -7.12
C GLY A 144 -24.64 39.75 -5.70
N PRO A 145 -25.84 40.04 -5.18
CA PRO A 145 -26.27 39.55 -3.87
C PRO A 145 -26.22 38.02 -3.82
N GLN A 146 -25.79 37.48 -2.68
CA GLN A 146 -25.75 36.03 -2.45
C GLN A 146 -27.14 35.43 -2.66
N GLY A 147 -27.22 34.40 -3.50
CA GLY A 147 -28.47 33.68 -3.74
C GLY A 147 -29.03 33.06 -2.46
N PRO A 148 -30.35 32.82 -2.39
CA PRO A 148 -30.97 32.17 -1.24
C PRO A 148 -30.32 30.81 -0.97
N PRO A 149 -30.26 30.35 0.30
CA PRO A 149 -29.81 29.02 0.64
C PRO A 149 -30.53 27.96 -0.21
N GLY A 150 -29.78 27.02 -0.78
CA GLY A 150 -30.36 25.89 -1.49
C GLY A 150 -31.31 25.11 -0.60
N LEU A 151 -32.30 24.45 -1.21
CA LEU A 151 -33.19 23.53 -0.49
C LEU A 151 -32.36 22.52 0.31
N PRO A 152 -32.79 22.14 1.53
CA PRO A 152 -32.17 21.03 2.24
C PRO A 152 -32.08 19.82 1.30
N GLY A 153 -30.88 19.30 1.09
CA GLY A 153 -30.69 18.08 0.33
C GLY A 153 -31.60 16.99 0.90
N SER A 154 -32.21 16.18 0.03
CA SER A 154 -32.93 14.98 0.46
C SER A 154 -32.02 14.18 1.39
N VAL A 155 -32.54 13.75 2.54
CA VAL A 155 -31.86 12.83 3.47
C VAL A 155 -31.12 11.76 2.68
N SER A 156 -29.79 11.73 2.85
CA SER A 156 -28.92 10.76 2.19
C SER A 156 -29.34 9.36 2.62
N ALA A 157 -30.13 8.68 1.79
CA ALA A 157 -30.57 7.31 1.98
C ALA A 157 -29.44 6.29 1.67
N ALA A 158 -28.17 6.62 1.94
CA ALA A 158 -27.02 5.83 1.52
C ALA A 158 -26.24 5.21 2.70
N HIS A 159 -26.95 4.52 3.61
CA HIS A 159 -26.32 3.70 4.66
C HIS A 159 -25.88 2.32 4.13
N GLY A 160 -25.41 2.23 2.88
CA GLY A 160 -24.92 0.98 2.30
C GLY A 160 -23.51 0.66 2.80
N PHE A 161 -23.37 -0.39 3.60
CA PHE A 161 -22.05 -0.93 3.95
C PHE A 161 -21.52 -1.70 2.75
N LEU A 162 -20.24 -1.54 2.41
CA LEU A 162 -19.64 -2.31 1.33
C LEU A 162 -18.95 -3.55 1.88
N ILE A 163 -19.17 -4.67 1.22
CA ILE A 163 -18.42 -5.90 1.45
C ILE A 163 -17.83 -6.40 0.14
N THR A 164 -16.67 -7.02 0.23
CA THR A 164 -16.04 -7.70 -0.90
C THR A 164 -15.94 -9.19 -0.63
N ARG A 165 -16.28 -10.00 -1.64
CA ARG A 165 -16.13 -11.45 -1.61
C ARG A 165 -15.17 -11.89 -2.72
N HIS A 166 -14.32 -12.86 -2.42
CA HIS A 166 -13.30 -13.38 -3.34
C HIS A 166 -13.55 -14.87 -3.60
N SER A 167 -13.62 -15.29 -4.86
CA SER A 167 -13.93 -16.68 -5.20
C SER A 167 -12.75 -17.64 -5.06
N GLN A 168 -11.51 -17.11 -5.06
CA GLN A 168 -10.30 -17.90 -5.26
C GLN A 168 -10.37 -18.82 -6.50
N SER A 169 -11.17 -18.43 -7.51
CA SER A 169 -11.40 -19.14 -8.77
C SER A 169 -11.51 -18.15 -9.94
N THR A 170 -11.63 -18.67 -11.17
CA THR A 170 -11.85 -17.85 -12.38
C THR A 170 -13.29 -17.37 -12.53
N GLU A 171 -14.20 -17.89 -11.72
CA GLU A 171 -15.63 -17.56 -11.70
C GLU A 171 -15.90 -16.42 -10.72
N VAL A 172 -16.82 -15.53 -11.08
CA VAL A 172 -17.22 -14.40 -10.21
C VAL A 172 -18.05 -14.95 -9.05
N PRO A 173 -17.69 -14.64 -7.79
CA PRO A 173 -18.48 -15.10 -6.64
C PRO A 173 -19.84 -14.39 -6.60
N SER A 174 -20.89 -15.09 -6.18
CA SER A 174 -22.18 -14.48 -5.93
C SER A 174 -22.16 -13.64 -4.65
N CYS A 175 -22.90 -12.53 -4.66
CA CYS A 175 -23.14 -11.76 -3.44
C CYS A 175 -23.94 -12.60 -2.44
N PRO A 176 -23.59 -12.57 -1.14
CA PRO A 176 -24.34 -13.29 -0.12
C PRO A 176 -25.80 -12.84 0.00
N GLU A 177 -26.64 -13.70 0.55
CA GLU A 177 -28.06 -13.40 0.76
C GLU A 177 -28.26 -12.10 1.55
N GLY A 178 -29.25 -11.30 1.16
CA GLY A 178 -29.52 -9.99 1.77
C GLY A 178 -28.59 -8.86 1.32
N THR A 179 -27.69 -9.10 0.36
CA THR A 179 -26.81 -8.08 -0.22
C THR A 179 -27.02 -7.92 -1.72
N ASN A 180 -26.74 -6.72 -2.26
CA ASN A 180 -26.93 -6.40 -3.67
C ASN A 180 -25.59 -6.27 -4.41
N PRO A 181 -25.42 -6.86 -5.61
CA PRO A 181 -24.19 -6.70 -6.39
C PRO A 181 -24.03 -5.28 -6.91
N ILE A 182 -22.81 -4.73 -6.80
CA ILE A 182 -22.44 -3.44 -7.37
C ILE A 182 -21.59 -3.62 -8.62
N TYR A 183 -20.47 -4.34 -8.50
CA TYR A 183 -19.58 -4.67 -9.61
C TYR A 183 -18.68 -5.86 -9.29
N ASP A 184 -18.11 -6.47 -10.34
CA ASP A 184 -17.11 -7.53 -10.24
C ASP A 184 -15.72 -7.09 -10.73
N GLY A 185 -14.71 -7.89 -10.41
CA GLY A 185 -13.34 -7.62 -10.81
C GLY A 185 -12.36 -8.76 -10.54
N TYR A 186 -11.12 -8.38 -10.28
CA TYR A 186 -9.99 -9.24 -9.96
C TYR A 186 -9.45 -8.92 -8.57
N SER A 187 -9.07 -9.98 -7.86
CA SER A 187 -8.69 -9.95 -6.45
C SER A 187 -7.27 -9.42 -6.23
N LEU A 188 -7.10 -8.10 -6.10
CA LEU A 188 -5.85 -7.48 -5.72
C LEU A 188 -5.57 -7.70 -4.23
N LEU A 189 -4.35 -8.16 -3.91
CA LEU A 189 -3.91 -8.35 -2.54
C LEU A 189 -3.05 -7.18 -2.07
N TYR A 190 -1.95 -6.90 -2.78
CA TYR A 190 -1.06 -5.78 -2.50
C TYR A 190 -0.21 -5.40 -3.70
N VAL A 191 0.44 -4.24 -3.62
CA VAL A 191 1.45 -3.79 -4.58
C VAL A 191 2.76 -3.51 -3.85
N GLN A 192 3.89 -3.64 -4.56
CA GLN A 192 5.20 -3.28 -4.04
C GLN A 192 5.87 -2.33 -5.04
N GLY A 193 6.05 -1.08 -4.62
CA GLY A 193 6.68 -0.04 -5.42
C GLY A 193 7.88 0.53 -4.69
N ASN A 194 9.02 0.66 -5.38
CA ASN A 194 10.27 1.12 -4.75
C ASN A 194 10.59 0.30 -3.48
N GLU A 195 10.47 -1.03 -3.59
CA GLU A 195 10.74 -2.00 -2.52
C GLU A 195 9.84 -1.89 -1.27
N ARG A 196 8.76 -1.10 -1.31
CA ARG A 196 7.81 -0.99 -0.19
C ARG A 196 6.47 -1.59 -0.54
N ALA A 197 5.98 -2.48 0.32
CA ALA A 197 4.64 -3.05 0.15
C ALA A 197 3.53 -2.10 0.64
N HIS A 198 2.40 -2.13 -0.07
CA HIS A 198 1.16 -1.50 0.34
C HIS A 198 -0.02 -2.42 0.00
N GLY A 199 -0.70 -2.91 1.03
CA GLY A 199 -1.82 -3.86 0.93
C GLY A 199 -3.18 -3.21 0.82
N GLN A 200 -4.12 -3.96 0.27
CA GLN A 200 -5.56 -3.68 0.38
C GLN A 200 -6.18 -4.75 1.28
N ASP A 201 -7.04 -4.34 2.20
CA ASP A 201 -7.81 -5.28 3.00
C ASP A 201 -8.83 -5.99 2.09
N LEU A 202 -8.80 -7.32 2.07
CA LEU A 202 -9.63 -8.16 1.21
C LEU A 202 -11.13 -8.02 1.51
N GLY A 203 -11.53 -7.52 2.68
CA GLY A 203 -12.94 -7.24 2.99
C GLY A 203 -13.45 -5.93 2.40
N THR A 204 -12.56 -5.09 1.82
CA THR A 204 -12.91 -3.76 1.31
C THR A 204 -12.97 -3.73 -0.21
N ALA A 205 -13.66 -2.75 -0.79
CA ALA A 205 -13.80 -2.63 -2.25
C ALA A 205 -12.44 -2.42 -2.99
N GLY A 206 -11.41 -1.92 -2.29
CA GLY A 206 -10.08 -1.67 -2.85
C GLY A 206 -9.34 -2.94 -3.28
N SER A 207 -9.66 -4.09 -2.69
CA SER A 207 -9.12 -5.39 -3.11
C SER A 207 -9.76 -5.93 -4.39
N CYS A 208 -10.80 -5.26 -4.93
CA CYS A 208 -11.50 -5.71 -6.12
C CYS A 208 -11.37 -4.71 -7.28
N LEU A 209 -10.34 -4.91 -8.10
CA LEU A 209 -10.08 -4.05 -9.26
C LEU A 209 -10.80 -4.58 -10.51
N ARG A 210 -11.55 -3.71 -11.20
CA ARG A 210 -12.28 -4.07 -12.44
C ARG A 210 -11.39 -4.56 -13.57
N ARG A 211 -10.10 -4.18 -13.57
CA ARG A 211 -9.14 -4.53 -14.61
C ARG A 211 -7.90 -5.11 -13.97
N PHE A 212 -7.50 -6.28 -14.46
CA PHE A 212 -6.23 -6.89 -14.13
C PHE A 212 -5.10 -6.24 -14.96
N SER A 213 -3.96 -6.04 -14.32
CA SER A 213 -2.68 -5.75 -14.97
C SER A 213 -1.56 -6.26 -14.06
N PRO A 214 -0.51 -6.89 -14.59
CA PRO A 214 0.71 -7.18 -13.83
C PRO A 214 1.36 -5.91 -13.23
N MET A 215 1.04 -4.74 -13.80
CA MET A 215 1.44 -3.42 -13.30
C MET A 215 0.22 -2.48 -13.27
N PRO A 216 -0.53 -2.43 -12.17
CA PRO A 216 -1.75 -1.62 -12.07
C PRO A 216 -1.50 -0.17 -11.64
N PHE A 217 -0.24 0.23 -11.43
CA PHE A 217 0.13 1.57 -10.98
C PHE A 217 1.33 2.15 -11.74
N MET A 218 1.57 3.44 -11.53
CA MET A 218 2.72 4.19 -12.04
C MET A 218 3.27 5.05 -10.91
N PHE A 219 4.51 5.52 -11.05
CA PHE A 219 5.11 6.45 -10.09
C PHE A 219 5.56 7.73 -10.80
N CYS A 220 5.46 8.85 -10.08
CA CYS A 220 5.90 10.16 -10.54
C CYS A 220 6.93 10.73 -9.57
N ASN A 221 7.89 11.50 -10.07
CA ASN A 221 8.88 12.18 -9.25
C ASN A 221 8.56 13.69 -9.11
N ILE A 222 9.34 14.37 -8.28
CA ILE A 222 9.22 15.81 -8.03
C ILE A 222 9.46 16.69 -9.28
N ASN A 223 10.06 16.13 -10.33
CA ASN A 223 10.34 16.82 -11.58
C ASN A 223 9.18 16.72 -12.58
N ASN A 224 7.98 16.33 -12.13
CA ASN A 224 6.79 16.10 -12.96
C ASN A 224 7.01 15.04 -14.07
N VAL A 225 7.92 14.08 -13.83
CA VAL A 225 8.13 12.95 -14.75
C VAL A 225 7.53 11.70 -14.12
N CYS A 226 6.67 11.03 -14.88
CA CYS A 226 6.05 9.79 -14.49
C CYS A 226 6.54 8.62 -15.33
N ASN A 227 6.71 7.46 -14.70
CA ASN A 227 7.16 6.24 -15.33
C ASN A 227 6.15 5.12 -15.07
N PHE A 228 5.88 4.33 -16.11
CA PHE A 228 4.97 3.20 -16.06
C PHE A 228 5.71 1.93 -16.49
N ALA A 229 5.68 0.90 -15.64
CA ALA A 229 6.33 -0.39 -15.88
C ALA A 229 7.83 -0.30 -16.28
N SER A 230 8.50 0.80 -15.94
CA SER A 230 9.91 1.06 -16.32
C SER A 230 10.91 0.65 -15.23
N ARG A 231 10.42 0.11 -14.10
CA ARG A 231 11.20 -0.34 -12.95
C ARG A 231 10.76 -1.74 -12.51
N ASN A 232 11.59 -2.38 -11.68
CA ASN A 232 11.31 -3.65 -11.02
C ASN A 232 10.32 -3.47 -9.84
N ASP A 233 9.09 -3.12 -10.17
CA ASP A 233 7.97 -3.05 -9.22
C ASP A 233 7.06 -4.29 -9.40
N TYR A 234 6.22 -4.56 -8.40
CA TYR A 234 5.43 -5.79 -8.30
C TYR A 234 3.97 -5.54 -7.97
N SER A 235 3.11 -6.46 -8.40
CA SER A 235 1.72 -6.56 -7.94
C SER A 235 1.40 -8.00 -7.55
N TYR A 236 0.48 -8.16 -6.60
CA TYR A 236 0.14 -9.45 -6.01
C TYR A 236 -1.37 -9.63 -6.00
N TRP A 237 -1.80 -10.81 -6.41
CA TRP A 237 -3.20 -11.11 -6.65
C TRP A 237 -3.56 -12.43 -5.99
N LEU A 238 -4.75 -12.54 -5.39
CA LEU A 238 -5.24 -13.85 -4.95
C LEU A 238 -5.34 -14.78 -6.16
N SER A 239 -5.01 -16.04 -5.95
CA SER A 239 -4.85 -17.00 -7.04
C SER A 239 -5.87 -18.15 -7.02
N THR A 240 -6.01 -18.78 -8.18
CA THR A 240 -6.90 -19.94 -8.41
C THR A 240 -6.18 -21.26 -8.11
N PRO A 241 -6.89 -22.42 -8.11
CA PRO A 241 -6.25 -23.71 -7.93
C PRO A 241 -5.45 -24.17 -9.16
N GLU A 242 -5.33 -23.33 -10.19
CA GLU A 242 -4.57 -23.65 -11.39
C GLU A 242 -3.12 -24.01 -11.05
N PRO A 243 -2.64 -25.20 -11.44
CA PRO A 243 -1.30 -25.66 -11.10
C PRO A 243 -0.23 -24.82 -11.81
N MET A 244 0.93 -24.66 -11.16
CA MET A 244 2.09 -24.05 -11.81
C MET A 244 2.50 -24.88 -13.03
N PRO A 245 2.91 -24.25 -14.16
CA PRO A 245 3.42 -24.98 -15.31
C PRO A 245 4.56 -25.91 -14.92
N MET A 246 4.64 -27.10 -15.53
CA MET A 246 5.72 -28.07 -15.24
C MET A 246 7.12 -27.50 -15.49
N SER A 247 7.25 -26.50 -16.36
CA SER A 247 8.51 -25.81 -16.63
C SER A 247 8.96 -24.89 -15.49
N MET A 248 8.08 -24.56 -14.54
CA MET A 248 8.27 -23.55 -13.49
C MET A 248 8.64 -22.15 -14.03
N ALA A 249 8.46 -21.93 -15.34
CA ALA A 249 8.80 -20.68 -16.01
C ALA A 249 7.72 -19.62 -15.74
N PRO A 250 8.09 -18.33 -15.69
CA PRO A 250 7.11 -17.26 -15.51
C PRO A 250 6.05 -17.24 -16.62
N ILE A 251 4.80 -17.08 -16.20
CA ILE A 251 3.60 -17.04 -17.06
C ILE A 251 3.43 -15.63 -17.62
N THR A 252 3.03 -15.49 -18.88
CA THR A 252 2.95 -14.19 -19.57
C THR A 252 1.66 -14.01 -20.38
N GLY A 253 1.25 -12.75 -20.58
CA GLY A 253 0.12 -12.39 -21.42
C GLY A 253 -1.20 -13.06 -21.00
N GLN A 254 -1.96 -13.55 -21.98
CA GLN A 254 -3.30 -14.12 -21.72
C GLN A 254 -3.27 -15.40 -20.90
N SER A 255 -2.14 -16.13 -20.89
CA SER A 255 -1.97 -17.35 -20.10
C SER A 255 -1.97 -17.10 -18.59
N ILE A 256 -1.88 -15.84 -18.14
CA ILE A 256 -2.01 -15.46 -16.73
C ILE A 256 -3.46 -15.59 -16.25
N LYS A 257 -4.45 -15.38 -17.14
CA LYS A 257 -5.88 -15.28 -16.77
C LYS A 257 -6.40 -16.43 -15.91
N PRO A 258 -6.09 -17.72 -16.16
CA PRO A 258 -6.56 -18.83 -15.34
C PRO A 258 -6.07 -18.78 -13.89
N TYR A 259 -4.97 -18.08 -13.60
CA TYR A 259 -4.35 -18.01 -12.27
C TYR A 259 -4.92 -16.92 -11.38
N ILE A 260 -5.68 -15.96 -11.91
CA ILE A 260 -6.14 -14.78 -11.15
C ILE A 260 -7.55 -14.98 -10.62
N SER A 261 -7.72 -14.85 -9.30
CA SER A 261 -9.02 -14.92 -8.64
C SER A 261 -9.92 -13.75 -9.03
N ARG A 262 -11.23 -14.03 -9.11
CA ARG A 262 -12.29 -13.01 -9.24
C ARG A 262 -12.86 -12.59 -7.89
N CYS A 263 -13.49 -11.43 -7.90
CA CYS A 263 -14.15 -10.83 -6.75
C CYS A 263 -15.45 -10.14 -7.14
N ALA A 264 -16.34 -9.96 -6.16
CA ALA A 264 -17.56 -9.17 -6.27
C ALA A 264 -17.65 -8.20 -5.09
N VAL A 265 -18.04 -6.96 -5.38
CA VAL A 265 -18.35 -5.95 -4.37
C VAL A 265 -19.86 -5.84 -4.25
N CYS A 266 -20.35 -5.97 -3.02
CA CYS A 266 -21.76 -6.02 -2.69
C CYS A 266 -22.11 -4.92 -1.69
N GLU A 267 -23.30 -4.36 -1.83
CA GLU A 267 -23.92 -3.45 -0.88
C GLU A 267 -24.71 -4.26 0.16
N ALA A 268 -24.37 -4.07 1.43
CA ALA A 268 -25.00 -4.70 2.58
C ALA A 268 -25.83 -3.68 3.37
N PRO A 269 -26.98 -4.08 3.93
CA PRO A 269 -27.85 -3.22 4.72
C PRO A 269 -27.28 -2.90 6.11
N ALA A 270 -26.26 -3.64 6.57
CA ALA A 270 -25.70 -3.54 7.91
C ALA A 270 -24.20 -3.82 7.92
N MET A 271 -23.57 -3.55 9.06
CA MET A 271 -22.17 -3.87 9.29
C MET A 271 -21.90 -5.37 9.23
N VAL A 272 -20.74 -5.74 8.70
CA VAL A 272 -20.26 -7.12 8.54
C VAL A 272 -18.90 -7.27 9.21
N ILE A 273 -18.71 -8.37 9.95
CA ILE A 273 -17.47 -8.68 10.68
C ILE A 273 -17.06 -10.13 10.49
N ALA A 274 -15.77 -10.42 10.67
CA ALA A 274 -15.25 -11.78 10.84
C ALA A 274 -15.08 -12.13 12.33
N VAL A 275 -15.35 -13.40 12.67
CA VAL A 275 -15.10 -13.98 13.99
C VAL A 275 -14.23 -15.22 13.82
N HIS A 276 -13.21 -15.37 14.66
CA HIS A 276 -12.22 -16.45 14.60
C HIS A 276 -12.31 -17.36 15.82
N SER A 277 -12.20 -18.67 15.62
CA SER A 277 -12.33 -19.64 16.73
C SER A 277 -11.03 -19.98 17.43
N GLN A 278 -9.87 -19.80 16.76
CA GLN A 278 -8.58 -20.38 17.17
C GLN A 278 -8.67 -21.89 17.45
N THR A 279 -9.60 -22.57 16.78
CA THR A 279 -9.78 -24.03 16.82
C THR A 279 -10.17 -24.54 15.43
N ILE A 280 -10.27 -25.87 15.27
CA ILE A 280 -10.79 -26.48 14.04
C ILE A 280 -12.32 -26.36 13.90
N GLN A 281 -13.01 -25.93 14.96
CA GLN A 281 -14.46 -25.77 14.98
C GLN A 281 -14.85 -24.40 14.43
N ILE A 282 -15.98 -24.34 13.73
CA ILE A 282 -16.52 -23.09 13.19
C ILE A 282 -17.04 -22.24 14.37
N PRO A 283 -16.59 -20.98 14.53
CA PRO A 283 -17.12 -20.10 15.55
C PRO A 283 -18.56 -19.71 15.25
N THR A 284 -19.32 -19.39 16.29
CA THR A 284 -20.71 -18.90 16.16
C THR A 284 -20.75 -17.39 15.99
N CYS A 285 -21.68 -16.88 15.18
CA CYS A 285 -21.94 -15.45 15.10
C CYS A 285 -22.45 -14.90 16.45
N PRO A 286 -22.17 -13.61 16.77
CA PRO A 286 -22.71 -12.98 17.97
C PRO A 286 -24.24 -12.91 17.98
N SER A 287 -24.84 -12.72 19.15
CA SER A 287 -26.29 -12.55 19.28
C SER A 287 -26.80 -11.40 18.41
N ASN A 288 -27.88 -11.65 17.65
CA ASN A 288 -28.46 -10.73 16.64
C ASN A 288 -27.63 -10.51 15.36
N TRP A 289 -26.77 -11.47 15.00
CA TRP A 289 -26.04 -11.50 13.73
C TRP A 289 -26.35 -12.78 12.96
N GLU A 290 -26.31 -12.69 11.63
CA GLU A 290 -26.54 -13.81 10.72
C GLU A 290 -25.24 -14.23 10.02
N PRO A 291 -24.98 -15.54 9.90
CA PRO A 291 -23.81 -16.03 9.18
C PRO A 291 -23.98 -15.81 7.67
N MET A 292 -22.91 -15.37 7.02
CA MET A 292 -22.85 -15.18 5.56
C MET A 292 -22.04 -16.31 4.90
N TRP A 293 -20.80 -16.49 5.33
CA TRP A 293 -19.94 -17.59 4.89
C TRP A 293 -18.95 -18.00 5.98
N ILE A 294 -18.34 -19.18 5.79
CA ILE A 294 -17.33 -19.74 6.69
C ILE A 294 -16.01 -19.87 5.94
N GLY A 295 -14.90 -19.93 6.68
CA GLY A 295 -13.59 -20.01 6.05
C GLY A 295 -12.47 -20.39 6.99
N TYR A 296 -11.28 -19.96 6.62
CA TYR A 296 -10.02 -20.13 7.32
C TYR A 296 -9.42 -18.76 7.66
N SER A 297 -8.80 -18.69 8.84
CA SER A 297 -8.33 -17.43 9.42
C SER A 297 -7.01 -16.98 8.79
N PHE A 298 -7.08 -16.14 7.77
CA PHE A 298 -5.95 -15.56 7.06
C PHE A 298 -5.51 -14.25 7.70
N MET A 299 -4.23 -14.15 8.08
CA MET A 299 -3.72 -13.02 8.87
C MET A 299 -2.81 -12.11 8.06
N MET A 300 -1.78 -12.66 7.41
CA MET A 300 -0.79 -11.88 6.65
C MET A 300 -0.05 -12.73 5.62
N HIS A 301 0.77 -12.08 4.81
CA HIS A 301 1.56 -12.71 3.76
C HIS A 301 2.84 -11.93 3.49
N THR A 302 3.85 -12.59 2.94
CA THR A 302 5.12 -11.98 2.51
C THR A 302 5.62 -12.62 1.22
N SER A 303 6.41 -11.88 0.42
CA SER A 303 7.06 -12.42 -0.79
C SER A 303 8.43 -11.78 -1.05
N ALA A 304 8.64 -11.11 -2.19
CA ALA A 304 9.91 -10.50 -2.57
C ALA A 304 10.41 -9.51 -1.50
N GLY A 305 11.67 -9.67 -1.08
CA GLY A 305 12.28 -8.83 -0.05
C GLY A 305 11.71 -9.04 1.37
N ALA A 306 10.95 -10.11 1.61
CA ALA A 306 10.17 -10.31 2.84
C ALA A 306 9.16 -9.20 3.13
N GLU A 307 8.85 -8.36 2.13
CA GLU A 307 7.80 -7.37 2.18
C GLU A 307 6.43 -8.03 2.01
N GLY A 308 5.39 -7.39 2.53
CA GLY A 308 4.04 -7.90 2.46
C GLY A 308 3.05 -7.03 3.21
N SER A 309 1.85 -7.58 3.44
CA SER A 309 0.79 -6.89 4.16
C SER A 309 -0.08 -7.87 4.96
N GLY A 310 -1.07 -7.35 5.66
CA GLY A 310 -1.95 -8.12 6.55
C GLY A 310 -3.42 -7.81 6.34
N GLN A 311 -4.25 -8.56 7.03
CA GLN A 311 -5.70 -8.36 7.09
C GLN A 311 -6.09 -7.91 8.49
N ALA A 312 -7.09 -7.03 8.62
CA ALA A 312 -7.70 -6.78 9.91
C ALA A 312 -8.50 -8.02 10.32
N LEU A 313 -8.24 -8.59 11.50
CA LEU A 313 -8.94 -9.82 11.94
C LEU A 313 -10.46 -9.63 12.14
N ALA A 314 -10.95 -8.40 12.26
CA ALA A 314 -12.38 -8.12 12.28
C ALA A 314 -13.00 -7.96 10.88
N SER A 315 -12.16 -7.80 9.84
CA SER A 315 -12.61 -7.63 8.45
C SER A 315 -13.00 -8.96 7.83
N PRO A 316 -14.02 -9.02 6.96
CA PRO A 316 -14.30 -10.20 6.13
C PRO A 316 -13.06 -10.73 5.37
N GLY A 317 -12.09 -9.86 5.07
CA GLY A 317 -10.86 -10.21 4.37
C GLY A 317 -9.94 -11.18 5.11
N SER A 318 -10.06 -11.28 6.44
CA SER A 318 -9.33 -12.27 7.24
C SER A 318 -9.94 -13.68 7.16
N CYS A 319 -11.06 -13.86 6.47
CA CYS A 319 -11.80 -15.12 6.41
C CYS A 319 -11.95 -15.67 4.99
N LEU A 320 -10.87 -16.26 4.46
CA LEU A 320 -10.85 -16.88 3.14
C LEU A 320 -11.64 -18.21 3.13
N GLU A 321 -12.55 -18.37 2.18
CA GLU A 321 -13.41 -19.56 2.08
C GLU A 321 -12.59 -20.83 1.79
N GLU A 322 -11.53 -20.73 0.98
CA GLU A 322 -10.65 -21.84 0.64
C GLU A 322 -9.24 -21.68 1.25
N PHE A 323 -8.81 -22.70 1.99
CA PHE A 323 -7.43 -22.80 2.43
C PHE A 323 -6.49 -23.18 1.27
N ARG A 324 -5.43 -22.39 1.08
CA ARG A 324 -4.32 -22.65 0.15
C ARG A 324 -3.01 -22.32 0.84
N SER A 325 -1.99 -23.17 0.72
CA SER A 325 -0.64 -22.82 1.21
C SER A 325 -0.02 -21.66 0.42
N ALA A 326 -0.34 -21.56 -0.87
CA ALA A 326 0.01 -20.44 -1.75
C ALA A 326 -1.28 -19.78 -2.27
N PRO A 327 -1.90 -18.86 -1.49
CA PRO A 327 -3.18 -18.26 -1.86
C PRO A 327 -3.06 -17.08 -2.84
N PHE A 328 -1.84 -16.69 -3.23
CA PHE A 328 -1.59 -15.55 -4.11
C PHE A 328 -0.42 -15.81 -5.06
N ILE A 329 -0.39 -15.07 -6.16
CA ILE A 329 0.65 -15.11 -7.20
C ILE A 329 1.35 -13.74 -7.30
N GLU A 330 2.65 -13.77 -7.57
CA GLU A 330 3.49 -12.57 -7.74
C GLU A 330 3.58 -12.19 -9.22
N CYS A 331 3.30 -10.93 -9.54
CA CYS A 331 3.37 -10.36 -10.88
C CYS A 331 4.35 -9.18 -10.95
N HIS A 332 4.98 -8.99 -12.11
CA HIS A 332 6.02 -8.00 -12.34
C HIS A 332 5.64 -6.98 -13.42
N GLY A 333 6.26 -5.80 -13.37
CA GLY A 333 6.18 -4.75 -14.39
C GLY A 333 6.40 -5.21 -15.84
N ARG A 334 7.29 -6.19 -16.05
CA ARG A 334 7.58 -6.78 -17.36
C ARG A 334 6.48 -7.70 -17.92
N GLY A 335 5.34 -7.85 -17.23
CA GLY A 335 4.21 -8.66 -17.69
C GLY A 335 4.32 -10.16 -17.39
N THR A 336 5.13 -10.53 -16.40
CA THR A 336 5.32 -11.93 -15.97
C THR A 336 4.71 -12.17 -14.59
N CYS A 337 4.08 -13.33 -14.38
CA CYS A 337 3.63 -13.78 -13.06
C CYS A 337 4.16 -15.19 -12.73
N ASN A 338 4.48 -15.46 -11.48
CA ASN A 338 4.88 -16.78 -11.01
C ASN A 338 4.65 -16.95 -9.50
N TYR A 339 4.78 -18.18 -9.01
CA TYR A 339 4.94 -18.42 -7.56
C TYR A 339 6.40 -18.66 -7.23
N TYR A 340 6.82 -18.20 -6.06
CA TYR A 340 8.19 -18.32 -5.60
C TYR A 340 8.27 -19.01 -4.24
N GLY A 341 9.38 -19.69 -3.96
CA GLY A 341 9.56 -20.45 -2.73
C GLY A 341 9.65 -19.61 -1.45
N ASN A 342 9.87 -18.30 -1.59
CA ASN A 342 9.86 -17.32 -0.51
C ASN A 342 8.49 -16.63 -0.31
N SER A 343 7.46 -17.02 -1.07
CA SER A 343 6.10 -16.54 -0.86
C SER A 343 5.46 -17.32 0.30
N TYR A 344 5.18 -16.63 1.40
CA TYR A 344 4.60 -17.22 2.61
C TYR A 344 3.20 -16.68 2.88
N SER A 345 2.33 -17.56 3.35
CA SER A 345 1.01 -17.22 3.89
C SER A 345 0.95 -17.57 5.38
N PHE A 346 0.39 -16.65 6.17
CA PHE A 346 0.30 -16.77 7.62
C PHE A 346 -1.17 -16.85 8.02
N TRP A 347 -1.48 -17.86 8.81
CA TRP A 347 -2.83 -18.20 9.25
C TRP A 347 -2.87 -18.25 10.77
N LEU A 348 -4.01 -17.91 11.39
CA LEU A 348 -4.15 -18.11 12.83
C LEU A 348 -4.10 -19.61 13.15
N ALA A 349 -3.27 -19.95 14.13
CA ALA A 349 -3.11 -21.33 14.59
C ALA A 349 -4.25 -21.75 15.52
N THR A 350 -4.47 -23.06 15.67
CA THR A 350 -5.32 -23.58 16.73
C THR A 350 -4.60 -23.55 18.08
N VAL A 351 -5.30 -23.15 19.14
CA VAL A 351 -4.75 -23.06 20.50
C VAL A 351 -5.74 -23.68 21.47
N GLU A 352 -5.29 -24.68 22.23
CA GLU A 352 -6.10 -25.26 23.31
C GLU A 352 -6.09 -24.34 24.53
N GLN A 353 -7.23 -24.23 25.22
CA GLN A 353 -7.39 -23.33 26.35
C GLN A 353 -6.43 -23.65 27.52
N SER A 354 -6.11 -24.93 27.72
CA SER A 354 -5.12 -25.38 28.71
C SER A 354 -3.67 -25.01 28.38
N GLU A 355 -3.37 -24.68 27.12
CA GLU A 355 -2.02 -24.46 26.61
C GLU A 355 -1.71 -22.98 26.32
N MET A 356 -2.67 -22.05 26.48
CA MET A 356 -2.52 -20.62 26.10
C MET A 356 -1.29 -19.93 26.70
N PHE A 357 -0.90 -20.32 27.92
CA PHE A 357 0.23 -19.73 28.65
C PHE A 357 1.41 -20.69 28.79
N ARG A 358 1.39 -21.80 28.05
CA ARG A 358 2.50 -22.76 27.98
C ARG A 358 3.37 -22.46 26.77
N ARG A 359 4.61 -22.96 26.80
CA ARG A 359 5.50 -22.87 25.65
C ARG A 359 4.87 -23.64 24.47
N PRO A 360 4.67 -23.00 23.30
CA PRO A 360 4.13 -23.69 22.13
C PRO A 360 5.02 -24.87 21.71
N GLN A 361 4.40 -26.00 21.36
CA GLN A 361 5.11 -27.15 20.79
C GLN A 361 5.41 -26.89 19.31
N SER A 362 6.66 -27.09 18.90
CA SER A 362 7.06 -26.92 17.50
C SER A 362 6.62 -28.12 16.68
N GLU A 363 5.86 -27.88 15.62
CA GLU A 363 5.26 -28.90 14.76
C GLU A 363 5.50 -28.55 13.29
N THR A 364 5.73 -29.56 12.46
CA THR A 364 5.91 -29.40 11.00
C THR A 364 4.84 -30.22 10.28
N PHE A 365 3.97 -29.53 9.53
CA PHE A 365 2.88 -30.17 8.78
C PHE A 365 3.25 -30.34 7.31
N LYS A 366 2.79 -31.45 6.72
CA LYS A 366 2.90 -31.75 5.30
C LYS A 366 1.51 -31.83 4.65
N ALA A 367 1.48 -31.90 3.32
CA ALA A 367 0.25 -32.06 2.55
C ALA A 367 -0.64 -33.19 3.13
N GLY A 368 -1.95 -32.96 3.16
CA GLY A 368 -2.94 -33.86 3.77
C GLY A 368 -3.32 -33.49 5.21
N ASN A 369 -2.41 -32.92 6.00
CA ASN A 369 -2.67 -32.55 7.40
C ASN A 369 -2.53 -31.05 7.69
N LEU A 370 -2.35 -30.22 6.66
CA LEU A 370 -2.12 -28.77 6.82
C LEU A 370 -3.26 -28.06 7.56
N ARG A 371 -4.51 -28.51 7.39
CA ARG A 371 -5.70 -27.84 7.95
C ARG A 371 -5.90 -28.12 9.44
N ALA A 372 -5.24 -29.12 10.02
CA ALA A 372 -5.47 -29.54 11.41
C ALA A 372 -5.07 -28.46 12.44
N ARG A 373 -4.16 -27.56 12.06
CA ARG A 373 -3.70 -26.44 12.88
C ARG A 373 -4.17 -25.07 12.40
N VAL A 374 -5.08 -25.02 11.43
CA VAL A 374 -5.58 -23.73 10.90
C VAL A 374 -6.91 -23.38 11.56
N SER A 375 -6.95 -22.23 12.21
CA SER A 375 -8.16 -21.67 12.84
C SER A 375 -9.26 -21.43 11.80
N ARG A 376 -10.50 -21.74 12.19
CA ARG A 376 -11.69 -21.43 11.39
C ARG A 376 -12.23 -20.05 11.70
N CYS A 377 -13.05 -19.55 10.79
CA CYS A 377 -13.74 -18.28 10.93
C CYS A 377 -15.13 -18.34 10.32
N VAL A 378 -15.97 -17.39 10.74
CA VAL A 378 -17.28 -17.10 10.14
C VAL A 378 -17.37 -15.60 9.89
N VAL A 379 -17.95 -15.22 8.76
CA VAL A 379 -18.31 -13.83 8.48
C VAL A 379 -19.79 -13.64 8.78
N CYS A 380 -20.11 -12.60 9.55
CA CYS A 380 -21.44 -12.35 10.07
C CYS A 380 -21.91 -10.94 9.71
N MET A 381 -23.18 -10.80 9.38
CA MET A 381 -23.86 -9.51 9.19
C MET A 381 -24.84 -9.24 10.33
N LYS A 382 -24.91 -8.00 10.81
CA LYS A 382 -25.86 -7.62 11.85
C LYS A 382 -27.29 -7.66 11.30
N ARG A 383 -28.24 -8.27 12.04
CA ARG A 383 -29.67 -8.20 11.70
C ARG A 383 -30.18 -6.77 11.83
N THR A 384 -30.97 -6.32 10.86
CA THR A 384 -31.61 -4.99 10.82
C THR A 384 -33.10 -5.06 11.03
#